data_AF-A0A974UMC4-F1
#
_entry.id   AF-A0A974UMC4-F1
#
_cell.length_a   1.000
_cell.length_b   1.000
_cell.length_c   1.000
_cell.angle_alpha   90.00
_cell.angle_beta   90.00
_cell.angle_gamma   90.00
#
_symmetry.space_group_name_H-M   'P 1'
#
loop_
_entity.id
_entity.type
_entity.pdbx_description
1 polymer ?
#
loop_
_entity_poly.entity_id
_entity_poly.type
_entity_poly.pdbx_seq_one_letter_code
_entity_poly.pdbx_strand_id
1 'polypeptide(L)'
;MPLFQQKEHLVDLQRVISAMPNMRVWAPTPLPLPDEMLAIATNAELAAVLRHAVDASGQPKRYLAAQSLLNRSQLYYLIDPARNSLPRKPAQLVRLLESCAVPYRQIVQVAEQWQRLDECRNAARIRLPEAA
;
A
#
# COMPACT_ATOMS: atom_id res chain seq x y z
N MET A 1 14.83 17.02 30.96
CA MET A 1 14.21 16.05 30.04
C MET A 1 15.32 15.19 29.46
N PRO A 2 15.55 13.95 29.93
CA PRO A 2 16.83 13.28 29.73
C PRO A 2 16.91 12.58 28.37
N LEU A 3 17.97 12.89 27.62
CA LEU A 3 18.43 12.30 26.35
C LEU A 3 18.78 10.80 26.41
N PHE A 4 18.49 10.12 27.52
CA PHE A 4 18.90 8.73 27.77
C PHE A 4 17.90 7.69 27.24
N GLN A 5 16.60 8.02 27.13
CA GLN A 5 15.60 7.07 26.62
C GLN A 5 15.70 6.80 25.10
N GLN A 6 16.36 7.68 24.33
CA GLN A 6 16.54 7.43 22.88
C GLN A 6 17.60 6.36 22.58
N LYS A 7 18.58 6.16 23.47
CA LYS A 7 19.66 5.19 23.22
C LYS A 7 19.22 3.76 23.50
N GLU A 8 18.41 3.52 24.52
CA GLU A 8 17.90 2.17 24.83
C GLU A 8 16.98 1.64 23.73
N HIS A 9 16.13 2.51 23.17
CA HIS A 9 15.22 2.15 22.08
C HIS A 9 15.96 1.79 20.77
N LEU A 10 17.15 2.36 20.54
CA LEU A 10 18.00 2.04 19.40
C LEU A 10 18.77 0.73 19.60
N VAL A 11 19.25 0.45 20.82
CA VAL A 11 19.96 -0.79 21.14
C VAL A 11 19.03 -2.01 21.05
N ASP A 12 17.77 -1.88 21.45
CA ASP A 12 16.78 -2.96 21.30
C ASP A 12 16.46 -3.24 19.83
N LEU A 13 16.31 -2.19 19.00
CA LEU A 13 16.16 -2.37 17.56
C LEU A 13 17.38 -3.05 16.93
N GLN A 14 18.59 -2.69 17.35
CA GLN A 14 19.82 -3.29 16.87
C GLN A 14 19.96 -4.76 17.27
N ARG A 15 19.48 -5.14 18.46
CA ARG A 15 19.38 -6.54 18.91
C ARG A 15 18.36 -7.33 18.10
N VAL A 16 17.19 -6.76 17.83
CA VAL A 16 16.15 -7.41 17.01
C VAL A 16 16.62 -7.60 15.56
N ILE A 17 17.29 -6.60 14.99
CA ILE A 17 17.89 -6.66 13.64
C ILE A 17 19.01 -7.71 13.60
N SER A 18 19.85 -7.80 14.64
CA SER A 18 20.97 -8.75 14.71
C SER A 18 20.52 -10.19 15.03
N ALA A 19 19.41 -10.38 15.73
CA ALA A 19 18.84 -11.70 16.04
C ALA A 19 18.09 -12.34 14.86
N MET A 20 17.92 -11.61 13.75
CA MET A 20 17.33 -12.11 12.52
C MET A 20 18.41 -12.23 11.43
N PRO A 21 19.16 -13.34 11.36
CA PRO A 21 20.26 -13.52 10.39
C PRO A 21 19.83 -13.55 8.91
N ASN A 22 18.54 -13.37 8.62
CA ASN A 22 17.95 -13.24 7.28
C ASN A 22 17.14 -11.94 7.09
N MET A 23 17.30 -10.92 7.96
CA MET A 23 16.90 -9.56 7.61
C MET A 23 17.85 -9.06 6.52
N ARG A 24 17.55 -9.38 5.25
CA ARG A 24 17.92 -8.46 4.18
C ARG A 24 17.37 -7.11 4.60
N VAL A 25 18.26 -6.14 4.83
CA VAL A 25 17.85 -4.75 4.84
C VAL A 25 17.20 -4.56 3.48
N TRP A 26 15.86 -4.58 3.41
CA TRP A 26 15.11 -4.27 2.20
C TRP A 26 15.31 -2.78 1.97
N ALA A 27 16.48 -2.44 1.44
CA ALA A 27 16.76 -1.10 0.98
C ALA A 27 15.75 -0.82 -0.15
N PRO A 28 14.94 0.23 -0.03
CA PRO A 28 13.94 0.54 -1.05
C PRO A 28 14.68 0.98 -2.32
N THR A 29 14.92 0.04 -3.23
CA THR A 29 15.25 0.40 -4.61
C THR A 29 13.99 1.01 -5.20
N PRO A 30 14.06 2.23 -5.78
CA PRO A 30 12.90 2.84 -6.41
C PRO A 30 12.25 1.87 -7.39
N LEU A 31 10.95 1.68 -7.25
CA LEU A 31 10.15 0.78 -8.07
C LEU A 31 9.26 1.63 -9.01
N PRO A 32 9.79 2.11 -10.14
CA PRO A 32 8.96 2.80 -11.11
C PRO A 32 7.92 1.83 -11.68
N LEU A 33 6.66 2.24 -11.64
CA LEU A 33 5.58 1.58 -12.33
C LEU A 33 5.69 1.88 -13.84
N PRO A 34 5.38 0.91 -14.71
CA PRO A 34 5.22 1.14 -16.14
C PRO A 34 4.15 2.19 -16.45
N ASP A 35 4.32 2.98 -17.50
CA ASP A 35 3.38 4.07 -17.84
C ASP A 35 1.95 3.56 -18.11
N GLU A 36 1.83 2.39 -18.74
CA GLU A 36 0.56 1.69 -18.96
C GLU A 36 -0.20 1.36 -17.66
N MET A 37 0.55 1.15 -16.56
CA MET A 37 -0.02 0.86 -15.25
C MET A 37 -0.50 2.12 -14.52
N LEU A 38 -0.18 3.31 -15.03
CA LEU A 38 -0.65 4.59 -14.47
C LEU A 38 -2.00 5.02 -15.10
N ALA A 39 -2.37 4.43 -16.23
CA ALA A 39 -3.64 4.66 -16.92
C ALA A 39 -4.79 3.82 -16.32
N ILE A 40 -5.01 3.95 -15.01
CA ILE A 40 -6.02 3.16 -14.27
C ILE A 40 -7.43 3.71 -14.54
N ALA A 41 -8.31 2.86 -15.05
CA ALA A 41 -9.71 3.15 -15.34
C ALA A 41 -10.69 2.28 -14.53
N THR A 42 -10.25 1.16 -13.97
CA THR A 42 -11.10 0.23 -13.20
C THR A 42 -10.47 -0.19 -11.86
N ASN A 43 -11.28 -0.70 -10.91
CA ASN A 43 -10.72 -1.19 -9.64
C ASN A 43 -9.86 -2.45 -9.84
N ALA A 44 -10.15 -3.26 -10.87
CA ALA A 44 -9.36 -4.45 -11.20
C ALA A 44 -7.95 -4.04 -11.67
N GLU A 45 -7.85 -2.99 -12.49
CA GLU A 45 -6.57 -2.41 -12.89
C GLU A 45 -5.83 -1.82 -11.68
N LEU A 46 -6.51 -1.09 -10.79
CA LEU A 46 -5.89 -0.62 -9.55
C LEU A 46 -5.33 -1.79 -8.72
N ALA A 47 -6.10 -2.87 -8.56
CA ALA A 47 -5.66 -4.06 -7.84
C ALA A 47 -4.44 -4.71 -8.51
N ALA A 48 -4.39 -4.73 -9.85
CA ALA A 48 -3.24 -5.22 -10.60
C ALA A 48 -1.99 -4.35 -10.37
N VAL A 49 -2.16 -3.02 -10.29
CA VAL A 49 -1.07 -2.07 -9.94
C VAL A 49 -0.52 -2.35 -8.55
N LEU A 50 -1.42 -2.49 -7.57
CA LEU A 50 -1.02 -2.77 -6.19
C LEU A 50 -0.35 -4.14 -6.08
N ARG A 51 -0.86 -5.14 -6.79
CA ARG A 51 -0.25 -6.46 -6.84
C ARG A 51 1.15 -6.42 -7.42
N HIS A 52 1.32 -5.73 -8.54
CA HIS A 52 2.63 -5.56 -9.17
C HIS A 52 3.61 -4.87 -8.23
N ALA A 53 3.22 -3.77 -7.60
CA ALA A 53 4.07 -3.07 -6.63
C ALA A 53 4.49 -3.97 -5.46
N VAL A 54 3.53 -4.73 -4.90
CA VAL A 54 3.77 -5.66 -3.81
C VAL A 54 4.72 -6.79 -4.22
N ASP A 55 4.46 -7.44 -5.35
CA ASP A 55 5.23 -8.59 -5.80
C ASP A 55 6.65 -8.14 -6.25
N ALA A 56 6.79 -6.99 -6.91
CA ALA A 56 8.06 -6.46 -7.38
C ALA A 56 8.92 -5.82 -6.27
N SER A 57 8.32 -5.41 -5.16
CA SER A 57 9.07 -4.91 -3.99
C SER A 57 9.99 -5.96 -3.35
N GLY A 58 9.72 -7.25 -3.57
CA GLY A 58 10.42 -8.37 -2.92
C GLY A 58 10.25 -8.42 -1.40
N GLN A 59 9.38 -7.58 -0.82
CA GLN A 59 9.13 -7.52 0.61
C GLN A 59 8.08 -8.55 1.05
N PRO A 60 8.17 -9.10 2.26
CA PRO A 60 7.14 -9.99 2.78
C PRO A 60 5.81 -9.26 2.92
N LYS A 61 4.72 -9.83 2.39
CA LYS A 61 3.37 -9.28 2.48
C LYS A 61 2.94 -8.93 3.92
N ARG A 62 3.44 -9.68 4.92
CA ARG A 62 3.20 -9.38 6.35
C ARG A 62 3.79 -8.04 6.79
N TYR A 63 4.94 -7.67 6.24
CA TYR A 63 5.63 -6.43 6.54
C TYR A 63 4.94 -5.25 5.85
N LEU A 64 4.63 -5.39 4.55
CA LEU A 64 3.87 -4.39 3.79
C LEU A 64 2.50 -4.11 4.42
N ALA A 65 1.79 -5.15 4.87
CA ALA A 65 0.51 -4.98 5.57
C ALA A 65 0.66 -4.12 6.84
N ALA A 66 1.66 -4.42 7.68
CA ALA A 66 1.92 -3.66 8.91
C ALA A 66 2.25 -2.18 8.61
N GLN A 67 3.12 -1.90 7.64
CA GLN A 67 3.52 -0.54 7.28
C GLN A 67 2.36 0.28 6.67
N SER A 68 1.51 -0.38 5.89
CA SER A 68 0.35 0.25 5.22
C SER A 68 -0.89 0.38 6.10
N LEU A 69 -0.82 -0.01 7.38
CA LEU A 69 -1.97 -0.04 8.30
C LEU A 69 -3.12 -0.92 7.76
N LEU A 70 -2.75 -2.01 7.09
CA LEU A 70 -3.65 -3.04 6.59
C LEU A 70 -3.47 -4.31 7.42
N ASN A 71 -4.56 -5.00 7.71
CA ASN A 71 -4.42 -6.38 8.14
C ASN A 71 -4.07 -7.27 6.92
N ARG A 72 -3.54 -8.47 7.19
CA ARG A 72 -3.03 -9.37 6.15
C ARG A 72 -4.12 -9.75 5.15
N SER A 73 -5.34 -10.02 5.62
CA SER A 73 -6.49 -10.34 4.78
C SER A 73 -6.87 -9.18 3.87
N GLN A 74 -6.94 -7.96 4.41
CA GLN A 74 -7.22 -6.74 3.65
C GLN A 74 -6.20 -6.53 2.53
N LEU A 75 -4.91 -6.73 2.81
CA LEU A 75 -3.89 -6.65 1.76
C LEU A 75 -4.18 -7.65 0.63
N TYR A 76 -4.46 -8.92 0.96
CA TYR A 76 -4.80 -9.92 -0.06
C TYR A 76 -6.06 -9.57 -0.85
N TYR A 77 -7.08 -9.01 -0.21
CA TYR A 77 -8.29 -8.54 -0.90
C TYR A 77 -8.01 -7.37 -1.85
N LEU A 78 -7.12 -6.45 -1.48
CA LEU A 78 -6.80 -5.26 -2.26
C LEU A 78 -5.94 -5.55 -3.49
N ILE A 79 -5.10 -6.58 -3.43
CA ILE A 79 -4.22 -6.97 -4.54
C ILE A 79 -4.82 -8.08 -5.43
N ASP A 80 -6.04 -8.51 -5.14
CA ASP A 80 -6.75 -9.52 -5.93
C ASP A 80 -7.74 -8.85 -6.90
N PRO A 81 -7.44 -8.83 -8.22
CA PRO A 81 -8.31 -8.21 -9.22
C PRO A 81 -9.73 -8.80 -9.26
N ALA A 82 -9.89 -10.08 -8.89
CA ALA A 82 -11.20 -10.74 -8.88
C ALA A 82 -12.12 -10.21 -7.78
N ARG A 83 -11.58 -9.59 -6.73
CA ARG A 83 -12.36 -9.05 -5.61
C ARG A 83 -12.93 -7.66 -5.89
N ASN A 84 -12.48 -7.01 -6.96
CA ASN A 84 -12.93 -5.68 -7.41
C ASN A 84 -13.00 -4.64 -6.26
N SER A 85 -12.06 -4.75 -5.31
CA SER A 85 -12.11 -4.01 -4.06
C SER A 85 -11.26 -2.74 -4.14
N LEU A 86 -11.68 -1.69 -3.44
CA LEU A 86 -10.95 -0.43 -3.35
C LEU A 86 -10.52 -0.19 -1.90
N PRO A 87 -9.32 0.38 -1.68
CA PRO A 87 -8.94 0.91 -0.38
C PRO A 87 -10.02 1.86 0.14
N ARG A 88 -10.35 1.75 1.44
CA ARG A 88 -11.35 2.65 2.05
C ARG A 88 -10.77 4.01 2.41
N LYS A 89 -9.46 4.05 2.68
CA LYS A 89 -8.75 5.27 3.06
C LYS A 89 -7.62 5.53 2.08
N PRO A 90 -7.48 6.76 1.55
CA PRO A 90 -6.39 7.11 0.63
C PRO A 90 -5.01 6.89 1.28
N ALA A 91 -4.92 7.12 2.60
CA ALA A 91 -3.68 6.90 3.34
C ALA A 91 -3.17 5.45 3.30
N GLN A 92 -4.05 4.45 3.17
CA GLN A 92 -3.64 3.05 3.06
C GLN A 92 -2.99 2.76 1.70
N LEU A 93 -3.55 3.34 0.63
CA LEU A 93 -3.00 3.26 -0.72
C LEU A 93 -1.61 3.89 -0.78
N VAL A 94 -1.49 5.14 -0.32
CA VAL A 94 -0.23 5.89 -0.33
C VAL A 94 0.85 5.15 0.45
N ARG A 95 0.57 4.75 1.70
CA ARG A 95 1.54 4.04 2.54
C ARG A 95 1.96 2.70 1.95
N LEU A 96 1.05 1.98 1.30
CA LEU A 96 1.39 0.72 0.64
C LEU A 96 2.38 0.95 -0.52
N LEU A 97 2.10 1.92 -1.39
CA LEU A 97 2.97 2.26 -2.52
C LEU A 97 4.33 2.84 -2.07
N GLU A 98 4.34 3.69 -1.04
CA GLU A 98 5.56 4.19 -0.40
C GLU A 98 6.41 3.03 0.17
N SER A 99 5.76 2.07 0.84
CA SER A 99 6.43 0.88 1.37
C SER A 99 7.01 0.02 0.27
N CYS A 100 6.40 0.01 -0.92
CA CYS A 100 6.91 -0.67 -2.11
C CYS A 100 7.97 0.15 -2.87
N ALA A 101 8.39 1.30 -2.33
CA ALA A 101 9.37 2.21 -2.94
C ALA A 101 8.93 2.82 -4.28
N VAL A 102 7.62 2.96 -4.51
CA VAL A 102 7.10 3.62 -5.72
C VAL A 102 7.45 5.11 -5.69
N PRO A 103 7.93 5.71 -6.80
CA PRO A 103 8.24 7.14 -6.86
C PRO A 103 7.03 8.02 -6.52
N TYR A 104 7.23 9.04 -5.69
CA TYR A 104 6.15 9.91 -5.19
C TYR A 104 5.26 10.48 -6.31
N ARG A 105 5.85 10.88 -7.45
CA ARG A 105 5.10 11.38 -8.62
C ARG A 105 4.07 10.35 -9.13
N GLN A 106 4.43 9.08 -9.17
CA GLN A 106 3.53 8.01 -9.60
C GLN A 106 2.49 7.68 -8.53
N ILE A 107 2.85 7.78 -7.25
CA ILE A 107 1.89 7.63 -6.15
C ILE A 107 0.77 8.66 -6.26
N VAL A 108 1.10 9.93 -6.55
CA VAL A 108 0.12 11.00 -6.74
C VAL A 108 -0.83 10.64 -7.89
N GLN A 109 -0.31 10.18 -9.04
CA GLN A 109 -1.13 9.78 -10.17
C GLN A 109 -2.07 8.61 -9.83
N VAL A 110 -1.57 7.58 -9.15
CA VAL A 110 -2.40 6.44 -8.72
C VAL A 110 -3.46 6.88 -7.71
N ALA A 111 -3.13 7.80 -6.81
CA ALA A 111 -4.08 8.36 -5.83
C ALA A 111 -5.19 9.17 -6.51
N GLU A 112 -4.87 9.96 -7.55
CA GLU A 112 -5.85 10.68 -8.36
C GLU A 112 -6.81 9.71 -9.09
N GLN A 113 -6.30 8.63 -9.68
CA GLN A 113 -7.18 7.63 -10.32
C GLN A 113 -8.05 6.90 -9.29
N TRP A 114 -7.49 6.53 -8.13
CA TRP A 114 -8.26 5.95 -7.04
C TRP A 114 -9.39 6.86 -6.59
N GLN A 115 -9.15 8.17 -6.48
CA GLN A 115 -10.18 9.12 -6.06
C GLN A 115 -11.34 9.17 -7.06
N ARG A 116 -11.06 9.19 -8.37
CA ARG A 116 -12.10 9.13 -9.41
C ARG A 116 -12.94 7.86 -9.29
N LEU A 117 -12.30 6.71 -9.08
CA LEU A 117 -12.99 5.44 -8.86
C LEU A 117 -13.87 5.46 -7.60
N ASP A 118 -13.39 6.07 -6.52
CA ASP A 118 -14.15 6.21 -5.28
C ASP A 118 -15.37 7.12 -5.45
N GLU A 119 -15.21 8.25 -6.16
CA GLU A 119 -16.31 9.16 -6.48
C GLU A 119 -17.39 8.46 -7.33
N CYS A 120 -16.99 7.69 -8.35
CA CYS A 120 -17.93 6.87 -9.13
C CYS A 120 -18.67 5.85 -8.26
N ARG A 121 -17.97 5.17 -7.35
CA ARG A 121 -18.57 4.22 -6.39
C ARG A 121 -19.58 4.91 -5.46
N ASN A 122 -19.22 6.07 -4.94
CA ASN A 122 -20.08 6.83 -4.01
C ASN A 122 -21.31 7.38 -4.73
N ALA A 123 -21.15 7.90 -5.96
CA ALA A 123 -22.27 8.35 -6.79
C ALA A 123 -23.25 7.20 -7.09
N ALA A 124 -22.76 5.98 -7.36
CA ALA A 124 -23.60 4.81 -7.55
C ALA A 124 -24.38 4.41 -6.29
N ARG A 125 -23.79 4.56 -5.09
CA ARG A 125 -24.49 4.29 -3.81
C ARG A 125 -25.61 5.28 -3.53
N ILE A 126 -25.42 6.56 -3.85
CA ILE A 126 -26.42 7.62 -3.58
C ILE A 126 -27.64 7.49 -4.49
N ARG A 127 -27.48 6.90 -5.70
CA ARG A 127 -28.56 6.75 -6.69
C ARG A 127 -29.51 5.58 -6.45
N LEU A 128 -29.29 4.76 -5.43
CA LEU A 128 -30.26 3.75 -5.00
C LEU A 128 -31.16 4.36 -3.92
N PRO A 129 -32.38 4.85 -4.24
CA PRO A 129 -33.37 5.07 -3.20
C PRO A 129 -33.70 3.72 -2.56
N GLU A 130 -33.85 3.70 -1.24
CA GLU A 130 -34.51 2.60 -0.53
C GLU A 130 -35.85 2.34 -1.22
N ALA A 131 -35.92 1.26 -2.01
CA ALA A 131 -37.19 0.67 -2.39
C ALA A 131 -37.71 -0.04 -1.14
N ALA A 132 -38.44 0.71 -0.31
CA ALA A 132 -39.30 0.22 0.76
C ALA A 132 -40.76 0.30 0.30
#